data_AF-A0AAW2VJS4-F1
#
_entry.id   AF-A0AAW2VJS4-F1
#
_cell.length_a   1.000
_cell.length_b   1.000
_cell.length_c   1.000
_cell.angle_alpha   90.00
_cell.angle_beta   90.00
_cell.angle_gamma   90.00
#
_symmetry.space_group_name_H-M   'P 1'
#
loop_
_entity.id
_entity.type
_entity.pdbx_description
1 polymer ?
#
loop_
_entity_poly.entity_id
_entity_poly.type
_entity_poly.pdbx_seq_one_letter_code
_entity_poly.pdbx_strand_id
1 'polypeptide(L)'
;MDIDGKRISLGPSNIILRGCELKNTEWAVGVAVYAGRETKAMLNNSGAPSKRSHLETHLGQIKYVFSDKTGTLTENKMEFKCASIGGIDYSNAQDSTEDGQIGNSVQGGGQVLRPKMKVKVDPELLDLSKRKHTGEGKHVCDFFIALAACNTIVPITVETPDPAVNLIDYQGESPDEQALVYAAAAYGFMLIERTSGHIVIDIHGERQRFNVLGLHEFDSDRKRMSVILGCPDKTVKVFVKGADTSMFSVINRSLHLNMLKVTESHLHTYSSKGLRTLVVGMRELSPSEFEQWQSSYELASTALMGRAALLRKVASNIENHLTILGASGIEDKLQQGVPEAIESLRTAGIKVWVLTGDKQETAIQLATHLSS
;
A
#
# COMPACT_ATOMS: atom_id res chain seq x y z
N MET A 1 -21.46 -2.52 28.07
CA MET A 1 -21.24 -1.28 28.83
C MET A 1 -22.54 -0.51 28.87
N ASP A 2 -22.91 0.09 30.00
CA ASP A 2 -24.08 0.98 30.08
C ASP A 2 -23.58 2.43 30.02
N ILE A 3 -24.05 3.19 29.05
CA ILE A 3 -23.73 4.62 28.89
C ILE A 3 -25.07 5.33 28.70
N ASP A 4 -25.37 6.30 29.57
CA ASP A 4 -26.61 7.08 29.54
C ASP A 4 -27.90 6.24 29.50
N GLY A 5 -27.90 5.10 30.21
CA GLY A 5 -29.05 4.18 30.27
C GLY A 5 -29.22 3.29 29.03
N LYS A 6 -28.25 3.29 28.11
CA LYS A 6 -28.22 2.40 26.95
C LYS A 6 -27.13 1.34 27.11
N ARG A 7 -27.54 0.08 27.02
CA ARG A 7 -26.60 -1.05 26.93
C ARG A 7 -25.97 -1.12 25.54
N ILE A 8 -24.67 -0.92 25.50
CA ILE A 8 -23.82 -1.05 24.32
C ILE A 8 -23.02 -2.34 24.43
N SER A 9 -23.08 -3.20 23.41
CA SER A 9 -22.21 -4.36 23.29
C SER A 9 -20.82 -3.92 22.83
N LEU A 10 -19.78 -4.37 23.51
CA LEU A 10 -18.39 -4.11 23.11
C LEU A 10 -17.82 -5.35 22.41
N GLY A 11 -17.20 -5.14 21.26
CA GLY A 11 -16.52 -6.19 20.49
C GLY A 11 -15.00 -6.04 20.50
N PRO A 12 -14.27 -6.92 19.78
CA PRO A 12 -12.83 -6.81 19.61
C PRO A 12 -12.37 -5.46 19.04
N SER A 13 -13.18 -4.83 18.19
CA SER A 13 -12.92 -3.50 17.61
C SER A 13 -12.94 -2.36 18.64
N ASN A 14 -13.39 -2.60 19.87
CA ASN A 14 -13.44 -1.62 20.95
C ASN A 14 -12.33 -1.83 22.00
N ILE A 15 -11.41 -2.77 21.79
CA ILE A 15 -10.38 -3.15 22.76
C ILE A 15 -9.00 -2.89 22.16
N ILE A 16 -8.18 -2.09 22.85
CA ILE A 16 -6.75 -1.94 22.56
C ILE A 16 -5.98 -2.90 23.46
N LEU A 17 -5.12 -3.74 22.87
CA LEU A 17 -4.35 -4.74 23.62
C LEU A 17 -3.03 -4.15 24.13
N ARG A 18 -2.57 -4.68 25.26
CA ARG A 18 -1.21 -4.40 25.77
C ARG A 18 -0.17 -4.86 24.75
N GLY A 19 0.76 -3.98 24.40
CA GLY A 19 1.81 -4.22 23.38
C GLY A 19 1.48 -3.63 22.01
N CYS A 20 0.25 -3.17 21.79
CA CYS A 20 -0.08 -2.34 20.62
C CYS A 20 0.47 -0.93 20.80
N GLU A 21 0.89 -0.31 19.70
CA GLU A 21 1.30 1.08 19.62
C GLU A 21 0.17 1.89 18.97
N LEU A 22 -0.23 3.00 19.58
CA LEU A 22 -1.23 3.89 19.02
C LEU A 22 -0.57 4.76 17.93
N LYS A 23 -1.13 4.75 16.72
CA LYS A 23 -0.60 5.49 15.55
C LYS A 23 -1.70 6.30 14.88
N ASN A 24 -1.31 7.32 14.14
CA ASN A 24 -2.18 8.17 13.32
C ASN A 24 -3.31 8.88 14.10
N THR A 25 -3.10 9.14 15.39
CA THR A 25 -3.99 9.94 16.24
C THR A 25 -3.18 10.59 17.35
N GLU A 26 -3.57 11.79 17.78
CA GLU A 26 -2.84 12.53 18.82
C GLU A 26 -3.02 11.91 20.21
N TRP A 27 -4.24 11.45 20.52
CA TRP A 27 -4.57 10.86 21.82
C TRP A 27 -5.81 9.96 21.70
N ALA A 28 -5.95 9.03 22.64
CA ALA A 28 -7.15 8.23 22.82
C ALA A 28 -7.51 8.18 24.31
N VAL A 29 -8.80 8.21 24.62
CA VAL A 29 -9.33 8.01 25.97
C VAL A 29 -9.96 6.63 26.06
N GLY A 30 -9.58 5.87 27.08
CA GLY A 30 -10.08 4.53 27.31
C GLY A 30 -10.04 4.15 28.78
N VAL A 31 -10.74 3.08 29.13
CA VAL A 31 -10.76 2.51 30.49
C VAL A 31 -9.95 1.22 30.49
N ALA A 32 -9.03 1.09 31.44
CA ALA A 32 -8.29 -0.15 31.61
C ALA A 32 -9.23 -1.26 32.14
N VAL A 33 -9.49 -2.26 31.31
CA VAL A 33 -10.35 -3.41 31.67
C VAL A 33 -9.52 -4.56 32.26
N TYR A 34 -8.31 -4.79 31.75
CA TYR A 34 -7.40 -5.84 32.22
C TYR A 34 -6.03 -5.25 32.54
N ALA A 35 -5.41 -5.68 33.63
CA ALA A 35 -4.09 -5.20 34.06
C ALA A 35 -3.14 -6.36 34.41
N GLY A 36 -1.83 -6.08 34.39
CA GLY A 36 -0.82 -7.05 34.81
C GLY A 36 -0.88 -8.37 34.02
N ARG A 37 -0.98 -9.50 34.74
CA ARG A 37 -0.98 -10.86 34.18
C ARG A 37 -2.29 -11.25 33.49
N GLU A 38 -3.36 -10.50 33.71
CA GLU A 38 -4.67 -10.76 33.09
C GLU A 38 -4.77 -10.22 31.67
N THR A 39 -3.83 -9.38 31.27
CA THR A 39 -3.75 -8.90 29.88
C THR A 39 -3.47 -10.07 28.94
N LYS A 40 -4.13 -10.12 27.78
CA LYS A 40 -3.99 -11.21 26.79
C LYS A 40 -2.52 -11.49 26.42
N ALA A 41 -1.71 -10.45 26.28
CA ALA A 41 -0.28 -10.59 25.98
C ALA A 41 0.48 -11.35 27.08
N MET A 42 0.11 -11.15 28.35
CA MET A 42 0.74 -11.82 29.48
C MET A 42 0.18 -13.21 29.75
N LEU A 43 -1.06 -13.49 29.38
CA LEU A 43 -1.63 -14.84 29.45
C LEU A 43 -0.92 -15.81 28.48
N ASN A 44 -0.36 -15.29 27.39
CA ASN A 44 0.49 -16.04 26.47
C ASN A 44 1.97 -16.11 26.91
N ASN A 45 2.33 -15.48 28.04
CA ASN A 45 3.69 -15.49 28.57
C ASN A 45 3.79 -16.52 29.70
N SER A 46 4.57 -17.57 29.50
CA SER A 46 4.83 -18.63 30.48
C SER A 46 5.75 -18.21 31.65
N GLY A 47 6.07 -16.92 31.77
CA GLY A 47 7.01 -16.38 32.76
C GLY A 47 8.46 -16.47 32.27
N ALA A 48 9.33 -15.62 32.83
CA ALA A 48 10.74 -15.62 32.45
C ALA A 48 11.48 -16.82 33.07
N PRO A 49 12.10 -17.72 32.28
CA PRO A 49 13.08 -18.65 32.82
C PRO A 49 14.28 -17.90 33.40
N SER A 50 15.08 -18.59 34.22
CA SER A 50 16.28 -18.05 34.88
C SER A 50 17.15 -17.22 33.91
N LYS A 51 17.51 -15.98 34.32
CA LYS A 51 18.44 -15.11 33.59
C LYS A 51 19.92 -15.56 33.67
N ARG A 52 20.21 -16.72 34.28
CA ARG A 52 21.54 -17.33 34.27
C ARG A 52 21.64 -18.27 33.06
N SER A 53 22.38 -17.84 32.04
CA SER A 53 22.62 -18.63 30.83
C SER A 53 23.80 -19.59 31.04
N HIS A 54 23.58 -20.87 30.75
CA HIS A 54 24.61 -21.80 30.26
C HIS A 54 24.49 -21.88 28.72
N LEU A 55 24.23 -20.75 28.06
CA LEU A 55 23.92 -20.72 26.63
C LEU A 55 25.20 -20.88 25.80
N GLU A 56 26.31 -20.36 26.32
CA GLU A 56 27.65 -20.47 25.74
C GLU A 56 28.06 -21.92 25.46
N THR A 57 27.60 -22.89 26.26
CA THR A 57 27.88 -24.32 26.01
C THR A 57 26.98 -24.94 24.95
N HIS A 58 25.82 -24.34 24.65
CA HIS A 58 24.83 -24.87 23.71
C HIS A 58 24.82 -24.18 22.35
N LEU A 59 25.33 -22.95 22.23
CA LEU A 59 25.37 -22.20 20.97
C LEU A 59 26.09 -22.96 19.85
N GLY A 60 27.17 -23.68 20.16
CA GLY A 60 27.92 -24.49 19.19
C GLY A 60 27.22 -25.76 18.71
N GLN A 61 26.07 -26.12 19.29
CA GLN A 61 25.30 -27.32 18.95
C GLN A 61 23.95 -27.01 18.30
N ILE A 62 23.67 -25.74 18.01
CA ILE A 62 22.41 -25.32 17.41
C ILE A 62 22.28 -25.91 16.01
N LYS A 63 21.15 -26.58 15.77
CA LYS A 63 20.78 -27.13 14.45
C LYS A 63 19.59 -26.43 13.80
N TYR A 64 18.82 -25.69 14.59
CA TYR A 64 17.59 -25.03 14.17
C TYR A 64 17.54 -23.61 14.73
N VAL A 65 17.24 -22.65 13.87
CA VAL A 65 16.94 -21.26 14.25
C VAL A 65 15.51 -20.98 13.84
N PHE A 66 14.68 -20.59 14.80
CA PHE A 66 13.32 -20.13 14.56
C PHE A 66 13.31 -18.60 14.66
N SER A 67 12.98 -17.92 13.57
CA SER A 67 12.99 -16.46 13.47
C SER A 67 11.59 -15.93 13.22
N ASP A 68 11.23 -14.82 13.86
CA ASP A 68 10.05 -14.06 13.47
C ASP A 68 10.36 -13.27 12.19
N LYS A 69 9.33 -12.94 11.40
CA LYS A 69 9.49 -12.09 10.22
C LYS A 69 9.59 -10.63 10.60
N THR A 70 8.51 -10.10 11.19
CA THR A 70 8.28 -8.66 11.26
C THR A 70 9.11 -8.06 12.38
N GLY A 71 9.95 -7.07 12.07
CA GLY A 71 10.84 -6.44 13.04
C GLY A 71 12.08 -7.26 13.43
N THR A 72 12.25 -8.48 12.90
CA THR A 72 13.48 -9.28 13.05
C THR A 72 14.18 -9.44 11.70
N LEU A 73 13.48 -9.93 10.67
CA LEU A 73 14.05 -10.08 9.33
C LEU A 73 13.82 -8.82 8.48
N THR A 74 12.68 -8.15 8.66
CA THR A 74 12.34 -6.92 7.93
C THR A 74 12.44 -5.68 8.81
N GLU A 75 12.76 -4.54 8.18
CA GLU A 75 12.71 -3.20 8.77
C GLU A 75 11.26 -2.66 8.85
N ASN A 76 10.29 -3.38 8.29
CA ASN A 76 8.90 -2.92 8.12
C ASN A 76 8.83 -1.57 7.36
N LYS A 77 9.72 -1.41 6.37
CA LYS A 77 9.81 -0.24 5.51
C LYS A 77 9.51 -0.68 4.08
N MET A 78 8.35 -0.27 3.58
CA MET A 78 7.92 -0.56 2.22
C MET A 78 8.50 0.48 1.26
N GLU A 79 9.18 0.02 0.22
CA GLU A 79 9.78 0.87 -0.81
C GLU A 79 9.28 0.48 -2.19
N PHE A 80 8.75 1.44 -2.94
CA PHE A 80 8.47 1.23 -4.35
C PHE A 80 9.79 1.04 -5.12
N LYS A 81 9.90 -0.05 -5.90
CA LYS A 81 11.10 -0.36 -6.67
C LYS A 81 10.91 -0.19 -8.16
N CYS A 82 9.78 -0.62 -8.70
CA CYS A 82 9.57 -0.66 -10.15
C CYS A 82 8.09 -0.69 -10.52
N ALA A 83 7.81 -0.43 -11.79
CA ALA A 83 6.49 -0.63 -12.37
C ALA A 83 6.59 -1.15 -13.80
N SER A 84 5.55 -1.89 -14.22
CA SER A 84 5.32 -2.27 -15.60
C SER A 84 4.11 -1.50 -16.11
N ILE A 85 4.30 -0.54 -17.03
CA ILE A 85 3.23 0.36 -17.50
C ILE A 85 3.20 0.33 -19.01
N GLY A 86 2.01 0.16 -19.61
CA GLY A 86 1.87 0.07 -21.06
C GLY A 86 2.59 -1.14 -21.69
N GLY A 87 2.94 -2.15 -20.89
CA GLY A 87 3.74 -3.31 -21.34
C GLY A 87 5.25 -3.06 -21.36
N ILE A 88 5.74 -1.96 -20.79
CA ILE A 88 7.17 -1.65 -20.66
C ILE A 88 7.58 -1.85 -19.19
N ASP A 89 8.70 -2.53 -18.95
CA ASP A 89 9.27 -2.75 -17.62
C ASP A 89 10.23 -1.61 -17.24
N TYR A 90 9.91 -0.90 -16.16
CA TYR A 90 10.73 0.18 -15.59
C TYR A 90 11.45 -0.27 -14.32
N SER A 91 11.99 -1.50 -14.30
CA SER A 91 12.82 -2.01 -13.18
C SER A 91 14.30 -1.67 -13.30
N ASN A 92 14.76 -1.24 -14.48
CA ASN A 92 16.17 -1.13 -14.82
C ASN A 92 16.72 0.30 -14.72
N ALA A 93 16.14 1.14 -13.87
CA ALA A 93 16.74 2.44 -13.55
C ALA A 93 18.20 2.18 -13.11
N GLN A 94 19.15 2.42 -14.02
CA GLN A 94 20.55 2.08 -13.80
C GLN A 94 21.00 2.67 -12.46
N ASP A 95 21.97 2.04 -11.80
CA ASP A 95 22.64 2.60 -10.63
C ASP A 95 23.50 3.82 -11.01
N SER A 96 22.87 4.80 -11.66
CA SER A 96 23.45 6.09 -11.97
C SER A 96 23.36 6.96 -10.73
N THR A 97 24.42 6.90 -9.91
CA THR A 97 24.83 7.86 -8.89
C THR A 97 23.84 8.20 -7.76
N GLU A 98 24.38 8.39 -6.55
CA GLU A 98 23.64 8.71 -5.31
C GLU A 98 22.74 9.98 -5.40
N ASP A 99 22.84 10.75 -6.49
CA ASP A 99 22.03 11.93 -6.82
C ASP A 99 20.70 11.64 -7.56
N GLY A 100 20.40 10.39 -7.93
CA GLY A 100 19.17 10.01 -8.67
C GLY A 100 17.86 10.06 -7.86
N GLN A 101 17.91 10.47 -6.60
CA GLN A 101 16.73 10.62 -5.73
C GLN A 101 16.04 11.98 -5.97
N ILE A 102 15.43 12.15 -7.14
CA ILE A 102 14.66 13.35 -7.46
C ILE A 102 13.29 13.26 -6.78
N GLY A 103 13.17 13.86 -5.59
CA GLY A 103 11.87 14.19 -5.04
C GLY A 103 11.32 15.40 -5.80
N ASN A 104 10.38 15.19 -6.74
CA ASN A 104 9.68 16.30 -7.38
C ASN A 104 9.11 17.23 -6.30
N SER A 105 9.44 18.50 -6.40
CA SER A 105 9.02 19.52 -5.45
C SER A 105 7.91 20.38 -6.04
N VAL A 106 6.88 20.67 -5.26
CA VAL A 106 5.76 21.52 -5.66
C VAL A 106 5.95 22.91 -5.05
N GLN A 107 5.76 23.98 -5.84
CA GLN A 107 5.70 25.35 -5.32
C GLN A 107 4.26 25.70 -4.95
N GLY A 108 4.02 26.10 -3.71
CA GLY A 108 2.70 26.54 -3.25
C GLY A 108 2.81 27.67 -2.23
N GLY A 109 2.23 28.83 -2.53
CA GLY A 109 2.11 29.93 -1.55
C GLY A 109 3.45 30.53 -1.07
N GLY A 110 4.51 30.45 -1.87
CA GLY A 110 5.85 30.92 -1.49
C GLY A 110 6.72 29.90 -0.75
N GLN A 111 6.20 28.68 -0.51
CA GLN A 111 6.93 27.57 0.11
C GLN A 111 7.04 26.38 -0.86
N VAL A 112 8.11 25.60 -0.70
CA VAL A 112 8.39 24.40 -1.49
C VAL A 112 7.93 23.18 -0.70
N LEU A 113 7.01 22.40 -1.26
CA LEU A 113 6.57 21.12 -0.71
C LEU A 113 7.37 19.98 -1.32
N ARG A 114 7.88 19.07 -0.48
CA ARG A 114 8.61 17.88 -0.92
C ARG A 114 8.10 16.63 -0.22
N PRO A 115 8.05 15.46 -0.89
CA PRO A 115 7.76 14.21 -0.20
C PRO A 115 8.79 13.95 0.91
N LYS A 116 8.31 13.57 2.10
CA LYS A 116 9.19 13.22 3.23
C LYS A 116 10.12 12.05 2.90
N MET A 117 9.60 11.06 2.17
CA MET A 117 10.37 9.90 1.71
C MET A 117 10.80 10.09 0.27
N LYS A 118 12.07 9.79 -0.01
CA LYS A 118 12.62 9.79 -1.36
C LYS A 118 12.40 8.41 -2.01
N VAL A 119 12.09 8.42 -3.31
CA VAL A 119 11.89 7.21 -4.12
C VAL A 119 12.82 7.30 -5.33
N LYS A 120 13.47 6.19 -5.70
CA LYS A 120 14.28 6.11 -6.92
C LYS A 120 13.33 6.13 -8.12
N VAL A 121 13.56 7.05 -9.05
CA VAL A 121 12.73 7.21 -10.25
C VAL A 121 13.48 6.71 -11.48
N ASP A 122 12.74 6.08 -12.40
CA ASP A 122 13.24 5.76 -13.72
C ASP A 122 13.17 7.03 -14.62
N PRO A 123 14.28 7.47 -15.23
CA PRO A 123 14.31 8.70 -16.02
C PRO A 123 13.39 8.69 -17.24
N GLU A 124 13.22 7.54 -17.90
CA GLU A 124 12.37 7.41 -19.08
C GLU A 124 10.90 7.51 -18.67
N LEU A 125 10.51 6.81 -17.60
CA LEU A 125 9.17 6.89 -17.06
C LEU A 125 8.83 8.30 -16.54
N LEU A 126 9.80 8.98 -15.91
CA LEU A 126 9.65 10.36 -15.45
C LEU A 126 9.47 11.36 -16.60
N ASP A 127 10.14 11.14 -17.74
CA ASP A 127 9.94 11.98 -18.91
C ASP A 127 8.57 11.71 -19.56
N LEU A 128 8.18 10.44 -19.69
CA LEU A 128 6.86 10.06 -20.21
C LEU A 128 5.71 10.60 -19.37
N SER A 129 5.86 10.64 -18.04
CA SER A 129 4.83 11.15 -17.13
C SER A 129 4.52 12.63 -17.35
N LYS A 130 5.49 13.41 -17.86
CA LYS A 130 5.31 14.83 -18.20
C LYS A 130 4.55 15.03 -19.52
N ARG A 131 4.52 14.03 -20.41
CA ARG A 131 3.96 14.14 -21.78
C ARG A 131 2.45 13.86 -21.86
N LYS A 132 1.64 14.59 -21.08
CA LYS A 132 0.18 14.38 -20.89
C LYS A 132 -0.66 14.30 -22.19
N HIS A 133 -0.19 14.86 -23.30
CA HIS A 133 -0.93 14.93 -24.57
C HIS A 133 -0.75 13.71 -25.49
N THR A 134 0.21 12.84 -25.20
CA THR A 134 0.43 11.60 -25.96
C THR A 134 -0.45 10.47 -25.43
N GLY A 135 -0.80 9.49 -26.26
CA GLY A 135 -1.57 8.32 -25.80
C GLY A 135 -0.86 7.57 -24.67
N GLU A 136 0.44 7.36 -24.81
CA GLU A 136 1.30 6.73 -23.79
C GLU A 136 1.40 7.58 -22.52
N GLY A 137 1.62 8.89 -22.65
CA GLY A 137 1.70 9.79 -21.51
C GLY A 137 0.37 9.90 -20.76
N LYS A 138 -0.78 9.87 -21.45
CA LYS A 138 -2.10 9.79 -20.80
C LYS A 138 -2.24 8.51 -19.99
N HIS A 139 -1.80 7.37 -20.55
CA HIS A 139 -1.82 6.07 -19.87
C HIS A 139 -0.95 6.05 -18.60
N VAL A 140 0.26 6.62 -18.68
CA VAL A 140 1.16 6.81 -17.53
C VAL A 140 0.55 7.75 -16.49
N CYS A 141 -0.10 8.84 -16.92
CA CYS A 141 -0.79 9.77 -16.02
C CYS A 141 -1.92 9.07 -15.26
N ASP A 142 -2.78 8.32 -15.96
CA ASP A 142 -3.88 7.59 -15.32
C ASP A 142 -3.34 6.53 -14.33
N PHE A 143 -2.19 5.89 -14.60
CA PHE A 143 -1.52 4.99 -13.65
C PHE A 143 -1.09 5.71 -12.37
N PHE A 144 -0.39 6.85 -12.45
CA PHE A 144 0.06 7.56 -11.26
C PHE A 144 -1.08 8.27 -10.51
N ILE A 145 -2.13 8.74 -11.20
CA ILE A 145 -3.36 9.21 -10.55
C ILE A 145 -3.98 8.06 -9.75
N ALA A 146 -4.05 6.85 -10.31
CA ALA A 146 -4.57 5.68 -9.60
C ALA A 146 -3.76 5.38 -8.33
N LEU A 147 -2.42 5.46 -8.39
CA LEU A 147 -1.57 5.27 -7.21
C LEU A 147 -1.79 6.35 -6.14
N ALA A 148 -1.89 7.62 -6.55
CA ALA A 148 -2.11 8.75 -5.65
C ALA A 148 -3.52 8.77 -5.04
N ALA A 149 -4.54 8.28 -5.75
CA ALA A 149 -5.95 8.45 -5.36
C ALA A 149 -6.62 7.20 -4.78
N CYS A 150 -6.31 6.01 -5.30
CA CYS A 150 -6.95 4.75 -4.92
C CYS A 150 -6.36 4.21 -3.62
N ASN A 151 -6.58 4.89 -2.51
CA ASN A 151 -6.05 4.58 -1.17
C ASN A 151 -6.87 5.34 -0.10
N THR A 152 -6.52 5.18 1.18
CA THR A 152 -7.06 5.98 2.31
C THR A 152 -6.02 6.90 2.94
N ILE A 153 -4.88 7.13 2.26
CA ILE A 153 -3.76 7.92 2.77
C ILE A 153 -4.16 9.38 3.00
N VAL A 154 -3.79 9.89 4.18
CA VAL A 154 -3.94 11.30 4.58
C VAL A 154 -2.58 12.00 4.46
N PRO A 155 -2.48 13.06 3.62
CA PRO A 155 -1.30 13.92 3.60
C PRO A 155 -1.24 14.82 4.83
N ILE A 156 -0.06 14.92 5.45
CA ILE A 156 0.22 15.82 6.57
C ILE A 156 1.43 16.68 6.21
N THR A 157 1.27 17.99 6.30
CA THR A 157 2.39 18.93 6.14
C THR A 157 3.23 18.94 7.42
N VAL A 158 4.52 18.68 7.28
CA VAL A 158 5.51 18.69 8.35
C VAL A 158 6.48 19.85 8.09
N GLU A 159 6.57 20.76 9.05
CA GLU A 159 7.50 21.88 8.99
C GLU A 159 8.95 21.39 9.05
N THR A 160 9.83 22.05 8.32
CA THR A 160 11.27 21.80 8.40
C THR A 160 12.00 22.96 9.08
N PRO A 161 13.27 22.78 9.48
CA PRO A 161 14.09 23.89 9.98
C PRO A 161 14.25 25.03 8.96
N ASP A 162 14.09 24.75 7.66
CA ASP A 162 14.05 25.77 6.62
C ASP A 162 12.60 26.23 6.40
N PRO A 163 12.23 27.48 6.76
CA PRO A 163 10.87 27.97 6.60
C PRO A 163 10.41 28.09 5.13
N ALA A 164 11.34 28.00 4.17
CA ALA A 164 10.99 27.96 2.74
C ALA A 164 10.57 26.55 2.28
N VAL A 165 10.81 25.50 3.07
CA VAL A 165 10.58 24.10 2.68
C VAL A 165 9.71 23.39 3.72
N ASN A 166 8.63 22.80 3.25
CA ASN A 166 7.80 21.88 4.02
C ASN A 166 7.87 20.48 3.43
N LEU A 167 7.77 19.47 4.29
CA LEU A 167 7.63 18.09 3.88
C LEU A 167 6.17 17.68 3.87
N ILE A 168 5.79 16.80 2.96
CA ILE A 168 4.52 16.09 2.99
C ILE A 168 4.76 14.66 3.44
N ASP A 169 4.17 14.33 4.58
CA ASP A 169 4.16 12.99 5.16
C ASP A 169 2.85 12.29 4.81
N TYR A 170 2.93 11.02 4.42
CA TYR A 170 1.77 10.25 4.01
C TYR A 170 1.44 9.23 5.08
N GLN A 171 0.33 9.45 5.80
CA GLN A 171 -0.11 8.58 6.87
C GLN A 171 -1.31 7.74 6.46
N GLY A 172 -1.36 6.49 6.92
CA GLY A 172 -2.44 5.57 6.64
C GLY A 172 -2.20 4.20 7.27
N GLU A 173 -3.17 3.30 7.10
CA GLU A 173 -3.15 1.98 7.73
C GLU A 173 -2.19 1.00 7.06
N SER A 174 -2.02 1.12 5.74
CA SER A 174 -1.22 0.20 4.94
C SER A 174 0.11 0.85 4.51
N PRO A 175 1.28 0.31 4.92
CA PRO A 175 2.56 0.83 4.49
C PRO A 175 2.80 0.63 2.99
N ASP A 176 2.21 -0.41 2.38
CA ASP A 176 2.23 -0.64 0.93
C ASP A 176 1.56 0.53 0.20
N GLU A 177 0.45 1.06 0.74
CA GLU A 177 -0.20 2.24 0.16
C GLU A 177 0.60 3.52 0.30
N GLN A 178 1.25 3.71 1.46
CA GLN A 178 2.14 4.85 1.66
C GLN A 178 3.27 4.84 0.62
N ALA A 179 3.90 3.69 0.39
CA ALA A 179 4.95 3.53 -0.62
C ALA A 179 4.46 3.89 -2.03
N LEU A 180 3.24 3.49 -2.40
CA LEU A 180 2.65 3.84 -3.69
C LEU A 180 2.36 5.34 -3.84
N VAL A 181 1.88 6.01 -2.79
CA VAL A 181 1.62 7.45 -2.83
C VAL A 181 2.94 8.25 -2.86
N TYR A 182 3.96 7.81 -2.13
CA TYR A 182 5.31 8.37 -2.25
C TYR A 182 5.88 8.19 -3.66
N ALA A 183 5.67 7.02 -4.29
CA ALA A 183 6.07 6.81 -5.67
C ALA A 183 5.36 7.78 -6.61
N ALA A 184 4.03 7.91 -6.51
CA ALA A 184 3.26 8.86 -7.31
C ALA A 184 3.78 10.29 -7.15
N ALA A 185 4.06 10.73 -5.91
CA ALA A 185 4.61 12.05 -5.65
C ALA A 185 6.01 12.23 -6.26
N ALA A 186 6.88 11.22 -6.20
CA ALA A 186 8.20 11.26 -6.84
C ALA A 186 8.12 11.39 -8.36
N TYR A 187 7.13 10.76 -9.01
CA TYR A 187 6.85 10.94 -10.43
C TYR A 187 6.03 12.21 -10.77
N GLY A 188 5.76 13.06 -9.79
CA GLY A 188 5.14 14.38 -10.01
C GLY A 188 3.62 14.43 -9.84
N PHE A 189 3.03 13.43 -9.19
CA PHE A 189 1.60 13.32 -8.86
C PHE A 189 1.43 13.37 -7.33
N MET A 190 1.66 14.53 -6.75
CA MET A 190 1.70 14.71 -5.30
C MET A 190 0.27 14.87 -4.76
N LEU A 191 -0.20 13.92 -3.95
CA LEU A 191 -1.43 14.09 -3.18
C LEU A 191 -1.19 15.17 -2.12
N ILE A 192 -1.89 16.30 -2.20
CA ILE A 192 -1.73 17.44 -1.28
C ILE A 192 -2.84 17.49 -0.24
N GLU A 193 -4.05 17.12 -0.64
CA GLU A 193 -5.22 17.21 0.22
C GLU A 193 -6.11 15.99 0.03
N ARG A 194 -6.67 15.48 1.13
CA ARG A 194 -7.74 14.49 1.12
C ARG A 194 -8.82 14.88 2.12
N THR A 195 -10.06 14.88 1.65
CA THR A 195 -11.27 14.94 2.47
C THR A 195 -12.16 13.74 2.14
N SER A 196 -13.33 13.64 2.78
CA SER A 196 -14.33 12.62 2.42
C SER A 196 -14.98 12.84 1.05
N GLY A 197 -15.00 14.09 0.54
CA GLY A 197 -15.69 14.44 -0.71
C GLY A 197 -14.77 14.74 -1.89
N HIS A 198 -13.49 15.04 -1.66
CA HIS A 198 -12.53 15.34 -2.72
C HIS A 198 -11.09 15.08 -2.30
N ILE A 199 -10.23 14.95 -3.30
CA ILE A 199 -8.78 14.99 -3.15
C ILE A 199 -8.20 16.09 -4.06
N VAL A 200 -7.04 16.61 -3.69
CA VAL A 200 -6.27 17.53 -4.54
C VAL A 200 -4.92 16.89 -4.82
N ILE A 201 -4.62 16.68 -6.09
CA ILE A 201 -3.34 16.16 -6.57
C ILE A 201 -2.66 17.28 -7.36
N ASP A 202 -1.43 17.61 -7.01
CA ASP A 202 -0.57 18.43 -7.85
C ASP A 202 0.10 17.53 -8.89
N ILE A 203 -0.20 17.83 -10.15
CA ILE A 203 0.27 17.06 -11.30
C ILE A 203 1.25 17.92 -12.08
N HIS A 204 2.54 17.75 -11.80
CA HIS A 204 3.64 18.51 -12.40
C HIS A 204 3.51 20.03 -12.22
N GLY A 205 3.13 20.49 -11.03
CA GLY A 205 2.97 21.90 -10.66
C GLY A 205 1.56 22.45 -10.87
N GLU A 206 0.65 21.65 -11.42
CA GLU A 206 -0.75 22.02 -11.64
C GLU A 206 -1.65 21.32 -10.63
N ARG A 207 -2.23 22.07 -9.69
CA ARG A 207 -3.18 21.52 -8.72
C ARG A 207 -4.51 21.18 -9.38
N GLN A 208 -4.89 19.91 -9.29
CA GLN A 208 -6.13 19.39 -9.83
C GLN A 208 -6.99 18.79 -8.71
N ARG A 209 -8.27 19.17 -8.69
CA ARG A 209 -9.25 18.66 -7.72
C ARG A 209 -10.03 17.52 -8.36
N PHE A 210 -10.07 16.38 -7.68
CA PHE A 210 -10.89 15.23 -8.05
C PHE A 210 -11.97 15.02 -6.99
N ASN A 211 -13.22 14.90 -7.42
CA ASN A 211 -14.31 14.60 -6.50
C ASN A 211 -14.30 13.10 -6.20
N VAL A 212 -14.27 12.73 -4.91
CA VAL A 212 -14.34 11.34 -4.49
C VAL A 212 -15.82 10.97 -4.39
N LEU A 213 -16.31 10.24 -5.38
CA LEU A 213 -17.72 9.88 -5.50
C LEU A 213 -18.03 8.58 -4.74
N GLY A 214 -17.04 7.70 -4.60
CA GLY A 214 -17.12 6.54 -3.73
C GLY A 214 -15.79 5.82 -3.58
N LEU A 215 -15.68 5.06 -2.49
CA LEU A 215 -14.50 4.29 -2.15
C LEU A 215 -14.95 2.90 -1.68
N HIS A 216 -14.48 1.87 -2.36
CA HIS A 216 -14.62 0.49 -1.91
C HIS A 216 -13.30 0.05 -1.32
N GLU A 217 -13.18 0.17 0.00
CA GLU A 217 -11.98 -0.22 0.77
C GLU A 217 -11.52 -1.65 0.47
N PHE A 218 -10.26 -1.93 0.77
CA PHE A 218 -9.70 -3.26 0.58
C PHE A 218 -10.52 -4.32 1.31
N ASP A 219 -10.95 -5.33 0.57
CA ASP A 219 -11.69 -6.47 1.11
C ASP A 219 -10.87 -7.74 0.91
N SER A 220 -10.75 -8.56 1.96
CA SER A 220 -9.93 -9.78 1.94
C SER A 220 -10.43 -10.85 0.98
N ASP A 221 -11.75 -10.89 0.71
CA ASP A 221 -12.34 -11.84 -0.23
C ASP A 221 -12.11 -11.36 -1.67
N ARG A 222 -12.29 -10.05 -1.91
CA ARG A 222 -12.03 -9.44 -3.23
C ARG A 222 -10.53 -9.30 -3.53
N LYS A 223 -9.66 -9.19 -2.52
CA LYS A 223 -8.22 -8.91 -2.64
C LYS A 223 -7.88 -7.67 -3.50
N ARG A 224 -8.75 -6.65 -3.46
CA ARG A 224 -8.60 -5.40 -4.21
C ARG A 224 -9.42 -4.28 -3.56
N MET A 225 -9.15 -3.06 -3.96
CA MET A 225 -9.92 -1.87 -3.61
C MET A 225 -10.14 -0.99 -4.83
N SER A 226 -11.12 -0.09 -4.76
CA SER A 226 -11.40 0.85 -5.83
C SER A 226 -11.85 2.21 -5.34
N VAL A 227 -11.61 3.22 -6.18
CA VAL A 227 -12.10 4.60 -5.99
C VAL A 227 -12.80 5.06 -7.26
N ILE A 228 -13.94 5.72 -7.10
CA ILE A 228 -14.68 6.35 -8.19
C ILE A 228 -14.44 7.86 -8.08
N LEU A 229 -13.88 8.44 -9.12
CA LEU A 229 -13.49 9.85 -9.17
C LEU A 229 -14.26 10.60 -10.25
N GLY A 230 -14.77 11.77 -9.89
CA GLY A 230 -15.12 12.82 -10.85
C GLY A 230 -13.87 13.61 -11.19
N CYS A 231 -13.41 13.50 -12.44
CA CYS A 231 -12.20 14.12 -12.94
C CYS A 231 -12.43 15.60 -13.33
N PRO A 232 -11.37 16.44 -13.39
CA PRO A 232 -11.48 17.84 -13.81
C PRO A 232 -12.07 18.06 -15.21
N ASP A 233 -11.90 17.08 -16.09
CA ASP A 233 -12.45 17.05 -17.45
C ASP A 233 -13.93 16.64 -17.50
N LYS A 234 -14.59 16.52 -16.34
CA LYS A 234 -15.99 16.09 -16.14
C LYS A 234 -16.26 14.63 -16.47
N THR A 235 -15.22 13.83 -16.76
CA THR A 235 -15.37 12.38 -16.87
C THR A 235 -15.48 11.75 -15.48
N VAL A 236 -16.09 10.56 -15.42
CA VAL A 236 -16.12 9.75 -14.21
C VAL A 236 -15.30 8.50 -14.48
N LYS A 237 -14.32 8.22 -13.62
CA LYS A 237 -13.44 7.06 -13.76
C LYS A 237 -13.46 6.22 -12.48
N VAL A 238 -13.51 4.90 -12.64
CA VAL A 238 -13.20 3.96 -11.57
C VAL A 238 -11.74 3.52 -11.71
N PHE A 239 -10.97 3.66 -10.63
CA PHE A 239 -9.62 3.14 -10.51
C PHE A 239 -9.62 1.98 -9.52
N VAL A 240 -8.96 0.88 -9.87
CA VAL A 240 -8.93 -0.33 -9.07
C VAL A 240 -7.49 -0.81 -8.96
N LYS A 241 -7.07 -1.15 -7.73
CA LYS A 241 -5.78 -1.78 -7.47
C LYS A 241 -5.96 -3.03 -6.62
N GLY A 242 -5.19 -4.07 -6.89
CA GLY A 242 -5.29 -5.32 -6.15
C GLY A 242 -4.29 -6.39 -6.56
N ALA A 243 -4.44 -7.57 -5.97
CA ALA A 243 -3.59 -8.71 -6.25
C ALA A 243 -3.77 -9.22 -7.70
N ASP A 244 -2.69 -9.76 -8.27
CA ASP A 244 -2.59 -10.18 -9.67
C ASP A 244 -3.78 -11.06 -10.10
N THR A 245 -4.00 -12.18 -9.42
CA THR A 245 -5.07 -13.13 -9.76
C THR A 245 -6.47 -12.53 -9.67
N SER A 246 -6.67 -11.61 -8.71
CA SER A 246 -7.95 -10.91 -8.53
C SER A 246 -8.19 -9.91 -9.65
N MET A 247 -7.17 -9.11 -10.00
CA MET A 247 -7.27 -8.09 -11.02
C MET A 247 -7.41 -8.69 -12.43
N PHE A 248 -6.66 -9.74 -12.76
CA PHE A 248 -6.78 -10.43 -14.06
C PHE A 248 -8.12 -11.14 -14.27
N SER A 249 -8.95 -11.29 -13.22
CA SER A 249 -10.32 -11.81 -13.33
C SER A 249 -11.34 -10.73 -13.73
N VAL A 250 -11.03 -9.45 -13.51
CA VAL A 250 -11.93 -8.30 -13.77
C VAL A 250 -11.47 -7.39 -14.91
N ILE A 251 -10.26 -7.61 -15.42
CA ILE A 251 -9.72 -6.94 -16.61
C ILE A 251 -10.31 -7.55 -17.88
N ASN A 252 -10.68 -6.70 -18.84
CA ASN A 252 -11.15 -7.14 -20.15
C ASN A 252 -9.97 -7.69 -20.98
N ARG A 253 -9.85 -9.02 -21.05
CA ARG A 253 -8.77 -9.69 -21.79
C ARG A 253 -8.79 -9.46 -23.31
N SER A 254 -9.93 -9.03 -23.86
CA SER A 254 -10.09 -8.77 -25.29
C SER A 254 -9.36 -7.50 -25.72
N LEU A 255 -9.15 -6.57 -24.79
CA LEU A 255 -8.44 -5.32 -25.00
C LEU A 255 -6.96 -5.54 -24.65
N HIS A 256 -6.06 -5.34 -25.61
CA HIS A 256 -4.59 -5.36 -25.41
C HIS A 256 -4.00 -6.70 -24.90
N LEU A 257 -4.36 -7.83 -25.52
CA LEU A 257 -3.82 -9.17 -25.23
C LEU A 257 -2.29 -9.23 -25.07
N ASN A 258 -1.55 -8.52 -25.93
CA ASN A 258 -0.08 -8.50 -25.87
C ASN A 258 0.43 -7.81 -24.61
N MET A 259 -0.15 -6.66 -24.25
CA MET A 259 0.22 -5.93 -23.04
C MET A 259 -0.05 -6.76 -21.77
N LEU A 260 -1.16 -7.51 -21.74
CA LEU A 260 -1.49 -8.37 -20.61
C LEU A 260 -0.45 -9.48 -20.41
N LYS A 261 -0.09 -10.19 -21.49
CA LYS A 261 0.93 -11.25 -21.43
C LYS A 261 2.30 -10.72 -20.99
N VAL A 262 2.70 -9.57 -21.52
CA VAL A 262 3.97 -8.93 -21.15
C VAL A 262 3.94 -8.49 -19.69
N THR A 263 2.86 -7.85 -19.23
CA THR A 263 2.71 -7.44 -17.82
C THR A 263 2.70 -8.64 -16.87
N GLU A 264 2.03 -9.74 -17.24
CA GLU A 264 2.05 -10.99 -16.48
C GLU A 264 3.47 -11.57 -16.37
N SER A 265 4.26 -11.52 -17.45
CA SER A 265 5.67 -11.90 -17.41
C SER A 265 6.50 -11.01 -16.48
N HIS A 266 6.27 -9.69 -16.47
CA HIS A 266 6.96 -8.77 -15.56
C HIS A 266 6.58 -9.03 -14.10
N LEU A 267 5.29 -9.26 -13.82
CA LEU A 267 4.80 -9.63 -12.48
C LEU A 267 5.49 -10.89 -11.95
N HIS A 268 5.65 -11.92 -12.78
CA HIS A 268 6.41 -13.12 -12.42
C HIS A 268 7.86 -12.79 -12.07
N THR A 269 8.53 -11.97 -12.87
CA THR A 269 9.90 -11.51 -12.59
C THR A 269 9.97 -10.75 -11.27
N TYR A 270 9.05 -9.82 -11.01
CA TYR A 270 9.02 -9.04 -9.76
C TYR A 270 8.80 -9.95 -8.55
N SER A 271 7.85 -10.88 -8.65
CA SER A 271 7.57 -11.85 -7.58
C SER A 271 8.76 -12.76 -7.30
N SER A 272 9.50 -13.20 -8.35
CA SER A 272 10.72 -13.99 -8.18
C SER A 272 11.87 -13.25 -7.50
N LYS A 273 11.85 -11.91 -7.51
CA LYS A 273 12.77 -11.03 -6.77
C LYS A 273 12.28 -10.74 -5.33
N GLY A 274 11.16 -11.34 -4.92
CA GLY A 274 10.55 -11.12 -3.61
C GLY A 274 9.74 -9.83 -3.48
N LEU A 275 9.48 -9.13 -4.60
CA LEU A 275 8.68 -7.92 -4.58
C LEU A 275 7.19 -8.25 -4.40
N ARG A 276 6.50 -7.41 -3.64
CA ARG A 276 5.04 -7.42 -3.56
C ARG A 276 4.47 -6.76 -4.81
N THR A 277 3.68 -7.52 -5.54
CA THR A 277 3.06 -7.06 -6.79
C THR A 277 1.63 -6.58 -6.58
N LEU A 278 1.28 -5.48 -7.24
CA LEU A 278 -0.09 -4.99 -7.34
C LEU A 278 -0.38 -4.56 -8.76
N VAL A 279 -1.51 -5.04 -9.30
CA VAL A 279 -2.02 -4.66 -10.61
C VAL A 279 -2.99 -3.50 -10.46
N VAL A 280 -2.90 -2.54 -11.38
CA VAL A 280 -3.72 -1.34 -11.44
C VAL A 280 -4.50 -1.34 -12.75
N GLY A 281 -5.80 -1.10 -12.66
CA GLY A 281 -6.69 -0.96 -13.80
C GLY A 281 -7.63 0.22 -13.62
N MET A 282 -8.20 0.67 -14.73
CA MET A 282 -9.21 1.72 -14.71
C MET A 282 -10.33 1.44 -15.70
N ARG A 283 -11.43 2.16 -15.54
CA ARG A 283 -12.49 2.24 -16.54
C ARG A 283 -13.17 3.59 -16.45
N GLU A 284 -13.38 4.21 -17.60
CA GLU A 284 -14.26 5.38 -17.70
C GLU A 284 -15.71 4.90 -17.68
N LEU A 285 -16.53 5.52 -16.84
CA LEU A 285 -17.94 5.17 -16.66
C LEU A 285 -18.79 6.06 -17.55
N SER A 286 -19.75 5.46 -18.27
CA SER A 286 -20.78 6.25 -18.92
C SER A 286 -21.70 6.92 -17.89
N PRO A 287 -22.43 7.99 -18.25
CA PRO A 287 -23.38 8.62 -17.35
C PRO A 287 -24.41 7.64 -16.76
N SER A 288 -24.92 6.71 -17.57
CA SER A 288 -25.91 5.72 -17.11
C SER A 288 -25.33 4.67 -16.17
N GLU A 289 -24.09 4.22 -16.43
CA GLU A 289 -23.38 3.32 -15.52
C GLU A 289 -23.12 3.98 -14.17
N PHE A 290 -22.72 5.25 -14.19
CA PHE A 290 -22.48 6.02 -12.98
C PHE A 290 -23.77 6.24 -12.17
N GLU A 291 -24.87 6.65 -12.80
CA GLU A 291 -26.17 6.84 -12.12
C GLU A 291 -26.66 5.54 -11.47
N GLN A 292 -26.56 4.42 -12.19
CA GLN A 292 -26.95 3.11 -11.67
C GLN A 292 -26.09 2.68 -10.46
N TRP A 293 -24.78 2.89 -10.58
CA TRP A 293 -23.85 2.61 -9.50
C TRP A 293 -24.10 3.50 -8.27
N GLN A 294 -24.29 4.80 -8.47
CA GLN A 294 -24.50 5.77 -7.40
C GLN A 294 -25.77 5.44 -6.60
N SER A 295 -26.89 5.17 -7.29
CA SER A 295 -28.13 4.75 -6.64
C SER A 295 -27.94 3.48 -5.80
N SER A 296 -27.25 2.48 -6.37
CA SER A 296 -26.96 1.23 -5.66
C SER A 296 -26.05 1.44 -4.45
N TYR A 297 -25.07 2.33 -4.57
CA TYR A 297 -24.10 2.65 -3.53
C TYR A 297 -24.73 3.42 -2.36
N GLU A 298 -25.61 4.38 -2.62
CA GLU A 298 -26.34 5.12 -1.59
C GLU A 298 -27.28 4.20 -0.80
N LEU A 299 -28.02 3.33 -1.49
CA LEU A 299 -28.87 2.31 -0.86
C LEU A 299 -28.05 1.34 0.01
N ALA A 300 -26.90 0.88 -0.49
CA ALA A 300 -26.02 -0.01 0.26
C ALA A 300 -25.39 0.69 1.48
N SER A 301 -24.95 1.93 1.33
CA SER A 301 -24.26 2.71 2.38
C SER A 301 -25.18 3.06 3.55
N THR A 302 -26.46 3.27 3.28
CA THR A 302 -27.49 3.61 4.28
C THR A 302 -28.20 2.38 4.86
N ALA A 303 -27.88 1.17 4.41
CA ALA A 303 -28.51 -0.06 4.87
C ALA A 303 -28.19 -0.35 6.36
N LEU A 304 -29.23 -0.64 7.16
CA LEU A 304 -29.09 -1.00 8.57
C LEU A 304 -28.62 -2.44 8.78
N MET A 305 -28.99 -3.35 7.89
CA MET A 305 -28.65 -4.77 7.95
C MET A 305 -27.91 -5.18 6.68
N GLY A 306 -26.90 -6.04 6.82
CA GLY A 306 -26.18 -6.59 5.66
C GLY A 306 -25.36 -5.57 4.84
N ARG A 307 -25.14 -4.35 5.35
CA ARG A 307 -24.39 -3.26 4.69
C ARG A 307 -23.07 -3.71 4.06
N ALA A 308 -22.25 -4.46 4.79
CA ALA A 308 -20.97 -4.95 4.29
C ALA A 308 -21.13 -5.85 3.04
N ALA A 309 -22.12 -6.75 3.03
CA ALA A 309 -22.39 -7.61 1.88
C ALA A 309 -22.97 -6.83 0.69
N LEU A 310 -23.83 -5.84 0.95
CA LEU A 310 -24.39 -4.97 -0.09
C LEU A 310 -23.29 -4.13 -0.75
N LEU A 311 -22.42 -3.49 0.04
CA LEU A 311 -21.30 -2.70 -0.47
C LEU A 311 -20.34 -3.57 -1.29
N ARG A 312 -20.02 -4.78 -0.82
CA ARG A 312 -19.19 -5.74 -1.58
C ARG A 312 -19.82 -6.10 -2.94
N LYS A 313 -21.15 -6.28 -2.99
CA LYS A 313 -21.87 -6.55 -4.24
C LYS A 313 -21.82 -5.35 -5.18
N VAL A 314 -22.03 -4.13 -4.67
CA VAL A 314 -21.94 -2.89 -5.45
C VAL A 314 -20.53 -2.71 -6.02
N ALA A 315 -19.49 -2.97 -5.22
CA ALA A 315 -18.10 -2.94 -5.67
C ALA A 315 -17.84 -3.92 -6.82
N SER A 316 -18.29 -5.17 -6.67
CA SER A 316 -18.09 -6.22 -7.69
C SER A 316 -18.80 -5.89 -9.02
N ASN A 317 -19.94 -5.19 -8.95
CA ASN A 317 -20.69 -4.78 -10.14
C ASN A 317 -20.04 -3.63 -10.92
N ILE A 318 -19.19 -2.81 -10.29
CA ILE A 318 -18.49 -1.72 -10.99
C ILE A 318 -17.05 -2.11 -11.35
N GLU A 319 -16.44 -3.01 -10.60
CA GLU A 319 -15.08 -3.55 -10.82
C GLU A 319 -15.08 -4.67 -11.86
N ASN A 320 -15.54 -4.40 -13.07
CA ASN A 320 -15.46 -5.34 -14.20
C ASN A 320 -15.12 -4.61 -15.49
N HIS A 321 -14.71 -5.38 -16.50
CA HIS A 321 -14.31 -4.90 -17.82
C HIS A 321 -13.24 -3.80 -17.78
N LEU A 322 -12.34 -3.86 -16.80
CA LEU A 322 -11.30 -2.84 -16.62
C LEU A 322 -10.28 -2.90 -17.74
N THR A 323 -9.72 -1.74 -18.09
CA THR A 323 -8.50 -1.64 -18.88
C THR A 323 -7.32 -1.67 -17.93
N ILE A 324 -6.34 -2.55 -18.18
CA ILE A 324 -5.12 -2.57 -17.37
C ILE A 324 -4.30 -1.30 -17.62
N LEU A 325 -3.87 -0.65 -16.54
CA LEU A 325 -2.92 0.46 -16.61
C LEU A 325 -1.48 -0.07 -16.49
N GLY A 326 -1.26 -0.94 -15.51
CA GLY A 326 0.05 -1.55 -15.29
C GLY A 326 0.11 -2.34 -13.99
N ALA A 327 1.34 -2.55 -13.53
CA ALA A 327 1.64 -3.19 -12.27
C ALA A 327 2.76 -2.46 -11.53
N SER A 328 2.81 -2.61 -10.21
CA SER A 328 3.86 -2.08 -9.33
C SER A 328 4.58 -3.22 -8.60
N GLY A 329 5.84 -3.00 -8.25
CA GLY A 329 6.64 -3.86 -7.39
C GLY A 329 7.14 -3.07 -6.16
N ILE A 330 6.76 -3.52 -4.98
CA ILE A 330 7.13 -2.93 -3.69
C ILE A 330 8.01 -3.91 -2.91
N GLU A 331 9.13 -3.44 -2.38
CA GLU A 331 10.00 -4.22 -1.51
C GLU A 331 9.65 -3.98 -0.04
N ASP A 332 9.56 -5.04 0.75
CA ASP A 332 9.59 -4.98 2.22
C ASP A 332 11.05 -5.12 2.65
N LYS A 333 11.69 -3.98 2.95
CA LYS A 333 13.14 -3.92 3.12
C LYS A 333 13.60 -4.83 4.27
N LEU A 334 14.59 -5.68 3.99
CA LEU A 334 15.25 -6.49 5.01
C LEU A 334 16.17 -5.65 5.90
N GLN A 335 16.41 -6.12 7.12
CA GLN A 335 17.50 -5.56 7.91
C GLN A 335 18.86 -5.85 7.26
N GLN A 336 19.81 -4.95 7.46
CA GLN A 336 21.17 -5.09 6.95
C GLN A 336 21.82 -6.40 7.44
N GLY A 337 22.44 -7.15 6.53
CA GLY A 337 23.17 -8.38 6.86
C GLY A 337 22.29 -9.62 7.01
N VAL A 338 20.96 -9.51 6.88
CA VAL A 338 20.04 -10.66 7.05
C VAL A 338 20.27 -11.74 6.00
N PRO A 339 20.35 -11.43 4.68
CA PRO A 339 20.64 -12.46 3.67
C PRO A 339 21.96 -13.19 3.94
N GLU A 340 23.03 -12.44 4.23
CA GLU A 340 24.37 -12.98 4.48
C GLU A 340 24.42 -13.84 5.74
N ALA A 341 23.70 -13.42 6.79
CA ALA A 341 23.59 -14.17 8.03
C ALA A 341 22.83 -15.49 7.82
N ILE A 342 21.71 -15.47 7.10
CA ILE A 342 20.94 -16.69 6.80
C ILE A 342 21.76 -17.65 5.94
N GLU A 343 22.48 -17.15 4.94
CA GLU A 343 23.33 -17.99 4.10
C GLU A 343 24.50 -18.60 4.87
N SER A 344 25.10 -17.82 5.79
CA SER A 344 26.13 -18.32 6.71
C SER A 344 25.61 -19.44 7.62
N LEU A 345 24.39 -19.28 8.17
CA LEU A 345 23.74 -20.31 8.98
C LEU A 345 23.46 -21.59 8.16
N ARG A 346 22.96 -21.44 6.93
CA ARG A 346 22.69 -22.56 6.01
C ARG A 346 23.96 -23.31 5.66
N THR A 347 25.04 -22.59 5.34
CA THR A 347 26.37 -23.16 5.05
C THR A 347 26.94 -23.91 6.25
N ALA A 348 26.67 -23.44 7.47
CA ALA A 348 27.03 -24.14 8.72
C ALA A 348 26.14 -25.36 9.04
N GLY A 349 25.19 -25.71 8.17
CA GLY A 349 24.28 -26.84 8.36
C GLY A 349 23.11 -26.56 9.33
N ILE A 350 22.86 -25.29 9.66
CA ILE A 350 21.78 -24.85 10.54
C ILE A 350 20.52 -24.59 9.69
N LYS A 351 19.39 -25.16 10.10
CA LYS A 351 18.10 -24.97 9.44
C LYS A 351 17.38 -23.75 9.99
N VAL A 352 17.08 -22.78 9.13
CA VAL A 352 16.32 -21.57 9.51
C VAL A 352 14.84 -21.77 9.19
N TRP A 353 13.98 -21.51 10.16
CA TRP A 353 12.52 -21.58 10.05
C TRP A 353 11.95 -20.21 10.37
N VAL A 354 11.15 -19.65 9.46
CA VAL A 354 10.44 -18.39 9.71
C VAL A 354 9.04 -18.72 10.23
N LEU A 355 8.73 -18.24 11.43
CA LEU A 355 7.41 -18.35 12.03
C LEU A 355 6.77 -16.97 12.03
N THR A 356 5.65 -16.80 11.32
CA THR A 356 5.00 -15.50 11.20
C THR A 356 3.49 -15.60 11.35
N GLY A 357 2.89 -14.59 11.98
CA GLY A 357 1.44 -14.40 12.03
C GLY A 357 0.86 -13.65 10.83
N ASP A 358 1.72 -13.25 9.88
CA ASP A 358 1.32 -12.54 8.67
C ASP A 358 0.61 -13.48 7.67
N LYS A 359 0.01 -12.88 6.64
CA LYS A 359 -0.63 -13.63 5.55
C LYS A 359 0.41 -14.50 4.82
N GLN A 360 -0.05 -15.65 4.34
CA GLN A 360 0.78 -16.64 3.64
C GLN A 360 1.54 -16.02 2.46
N GLU A 361 0.89 -15.15 1.68
CA GLU A 361 1.52 -14.50 0.52
C GLU A 361 2.75 -13.67 0.92
N THR A 362 2.68 -12.95 2.03
CA THR A 362 3.80 -12.14 2.56
C THR A 362 4.95 -13.02 3.06
N ALA A 363 4.63 -14.15 3.69
CA ALA A 363 5.65 -15.10 4.13
C ALA A 363 6.41 -15.72 2.95
N ILE A 364 5.70 -16.07 1.87
CA ILE A 364 6.29 -16.61 0.65
C ILE A 364 7.18 -15.55 -0.01
N GLN A 365 6.74 -14.30 -0.11
CA GLN A 365 7.53 -13.20 -0.69
C GLN A 365 8.86 -13.00 0.04
N LEU A 366 8.83 -12.97 1.38
CA LEU A 366 10.04 -12.91 2.19
C LEU A 366 10.96 -14.11 1.92
N ALA A 367 10.41 -15.32 1.93
CA ALA A 367 11.20 -16.54 1.70
C ALA A 367 11.89 -16.52 0.34
N THR A 368 11.21 -16.04 -0.70
CA THR A 368 11.79 -15.83 -2.03
C THR A 368 12.93 -14.81 -1.97
N HIS A 369 12.72 -13.67 -1.32
CA HIS A 369 13.74 -12.61 -1.20
C HIS A 369 14.99 -13.06 -0.41
N LEU A 370 14.83 -13.95 0.57
CA LEU A 370 15.94 -14.54 1.33
C LEU A 370 16.65 -15.68 0.59
N SER A 371 16.08 -16.16 -0.51
CA SER A 371 16.62 -17.26 -1.32
C SER A 371 17.21 -16.80 -2.65
N SER A 372 16.91 -15.57 -3.07
CA SER A 372 17.49 -14.89 -4.23
C SER A 372 18.84 -14.30 -3.87
#